data_AF-R5PQJ4-F1
#
_entry.id   AF-R5PQJ4-F1
#
_cell.length_a   1.000
_cell.length_b   1.000
_cell.length_c   1.000
_cell.angle_alpha   90.00
_cell.angle_beta   90.00
_cell.angle_gamma   90.00
#
_symmetry.space_group_name_H-M   'P 1'
#
loop_
_entity.id
_entity.type
_entity.pdbx_description
1 polymer ?
#
loop_
_entity_poly.entity_id
_entity_poly.type
_entity_poly.pdbx_seq_one_letter_code
_entity_poly.pdbx_strand_id
1 'polypeptide(L)'
;MRHSSEEDDDAVGLYEIRDITDDGNTVVGAAGGVFSEGGTYTGKPAYWNKKDRDCNLLPMPAGITTGIAVSITHDGKYAAGRVEENANDAFSSSSRGIMWDMTGSEPKIVELKNLPEMPSTKVLQARSTFRKHLPKLLPMVATSLYTATKAMVL
;
A
#
# COMPACT_ATOMS: atom_id res chain seq x y z
N MET A 1 15.53 -21.53 43.42
CA MET A 1 14.37 -21.18 42.59
C MET A 1 14.50 -19.70 42.25
N ARG A 2 15.13 -19.36 41.13
CA ARG A 2 15.15 -17.99 40.60
C ARG A 2 14.20 -17.98 39.43
N HIS A 3 13.09 -17.26 39.55
CA HIS A 3 12.30 -16.84 38.41
C HIS A 3 13.16 -15.84 37.63
N SER A 4 13.70 -16.25 36.49
CA SER A 4 14.00 -15.30 35.42
C SER A 4 12.65 -14.94 34.83
N SER A 5 12.19 -13.71 35.04
CA SER A 5 11.20 -13.11 34.16
C SER A 5 11.84 -13.06 32.79
N GLU A 6 11.41 -13.95 31.90
CA GLU A 6 11.53 -13.70 30.47
C GLU A 6 10.81 -12.37 30.26
N GLU A 7 11.58 -11.30 30.06
CA GLU A 7 11.04 -10.13 29.39
C GLU A 7 10.57 -10.66 28.04
N ASP A 8 9.26 -10.66 27.81
CA ASP A 8 8.69 -10.77 26.48
C ASP A 8 9.28 -9.60 25.69
N ASP A 9 10.45 -9.82 25.07
CA ASP A 9 10.97 -8.98 24.01
C ASP A 9 9.95 -9.10 22.88
N ASP A 10 8.91 -8.27 22.94
CA ASP A 10 7.95 -8.06 21.86
C ASP A 10 8.74 -8.02 20.56
N ALA A 11 8.42 -8.89 19.62
CA ALA A 11 9.17 -9.05 18.39
C ALA A 11 9.31 -7.70 17.67
N VAL A 12 10.42 -6.99 17.88
CA VAL A 12 10.75 -5.75 17.17
C VAL A 12 11.07 -6.18 15.75
N GLY A 13 10.09 -6.07 14.86
CA GLY A 13 10.28 -6.32 13.44
C GLY A 13 11.28 -5.32 12.87
N LEU A 14 12.58 -5.64 12.93
CA LEU A 14 13.64 -4.78 12.40
C LEU A 14 13.51 -4.54 10.89
N TYR A 15 12.85 -5.47 10.20
CA TYR A 15 12.75 -5.50 8.75
C TYR A 15 11.39 -6.02 8.30
N GLU A 16 10.91 -5.49 7.19
CA GLU A 16 9.79 -6.02 6.42
C GLU A 16 10.28 -6.35 5.01
N ILE A 17 10.04 -7.56 4.53
CA ILE A 17 10.39 -7.99 3.16
C ILE A 17 9.13 -7.99 2.30
N ARG A 18 9.23 -7.50 1.05
CA ARG A 18 8.09 -7.40 0.13
C ARG A 18 8.29 -8.12 -1.18
N ASP A 19 9.48 -8.00 -1.78
CA ASP A 19 9.76 -8.55 -3.10
C ASP A 19 11.25 -8.89 -3.28
N ILE A 20 11.56 -9.71 -4.28
CA ILE A 20 12.91 -10.23 -4.57
C ILE A 20 13.12 -10.35 -6.09
N THR A 21 14.34 -10.09 -6.55
CA THR A 21 14.72 -10.32 -7.96
C THR A 21 14.71 -11.81 -8.30
N ASP A 22 14.51 -12.14 -9.58
CA ASP A 22 14.45 -13.54 -10.07
C ASP A 22 15.72 -14.35 -9.77
N ASP A 23 16.87 -13.67 -9.76
CA ASP A 23 18.18 -14.28 -9.43
C ASP A 23 18.43 -14.41 -7.92
N GLY A 24 17.51 -13.92 -7.09
CA GLY A 24 17.58 -13.95 -5.63
C GLY A 24 18.69 -13.07 -5.04
N ASN A 25 19.30 -12.17 -5.83
CA ASN A 25 20.43 -11.37 -5.36
C ASN A 25 20.02 -10.08 -4.65
N THR A 26 18.82 -9.56 -4.92
CA THR A 26 18.33 -8.32 -4.30
C THR A 26 16.93 -8.53 -3.73
N VAL A 27 16.77 -8.20 -2.44
CA VAL A 27 15.49 -8.16 -1.74
C VAL A 27 15.13 -6.70 -1.47
N VAL A 28 13.86 -6.33 -1.57
CA VAL A 28 13.36 -4.99 -1.20
C VAL A 28 12.28 -5.05 -0.14
N GLY A 29 12.15 -3.95 0.60
CA GLY A 29 11.21 -3.86 1.69
C GLY A 29 11.37 -2.57 2.50
N ALA A 30 11.33 -2.71 3.83
CA ALA A 30 11.56 -1.63 4.77
C ALA A 30 12.40 -2.07 5.97
N ALA A 31 13.08 -1.13 6.62
CA ALA A 31 13.98 -1.38 7.75
C ALA A 31 13.87 -0.31 8.85
N GLY A 32 14.27 -0.70 10.06
CA GLY A 32 14.42 0.21 11.21
C GLY A 32 13.11 0.82 11.68
N GLY A 33 12.00 0.11 11.47
CA GLY A 33 10.66 0.50 11.89
C GLY A 33 10.09 -0.38 12.98
N VAL A 34 8.86 -0.06 13.36
CA VAL A 34 8.01 -0.87 14.23
C VAL A 34 6.61 -0.96 13.62
N PHE A 35 5.86 -1.99 13.99
CA PHE A 35 4.44 -2.03 13.67
C PHE A 35 3.68 -1.12 14.62
N SER A 36 2.82 -0.26 14.06
CA SER A 36 1.82 0.45 14.85
C SER A 36 0.76 -0.54 15.37
N GLU A 37 -0.02 -0.14 16.37
CA GLU A 37 -1.16 -0.95 16.87
C GLU A 37 -2.15 -1.32 15.75
N GLY A 38 -2.23 -0.51 14.70
CA GLY A 38 -3.03 -0.77 13.50
C GLY A 38 -2.36 -1.69 12.47
N GLY A 39 -1.22 -2.31 12.79
CA GLY A 39 -0.48 -3.23 11.91
C GLY A 39 0.28 -2.56 10.76
N THR A 40 0.47 -1.23 10.80
CA THR A 40 1.24 -0.52 9.76
C THR A 40 2.70 -0.44 10.15
N TYR A 41 3.59 -0.88 9.26
CA TYR A 41 5.03 -0.75 9.48
C TYR A 41 5.51 0.69 9.25
N THR A 42 6.22 1.24 10.23
CA THR A 42 6.66 2.65 10.25
C THR A 42 8.14 2.84 9.90
N GLY A 43 8.73 1.87 9.18
CA GLY A 43 10.14 1.90 8.80
C GLY A 43 10.45 2.80 7.60
N LYS A 44 11.68 2.67 7.12
CA LYS A 44 12.19 3.35 5.92
C LYS A 44 12.36 2.35 4.78
N PRO A 45 12.13 2.74 3.51
CA PRO A 45 12.32 1.85 2.37
C PRO A 45 13.77 1.37 2.33
N ALA A 46 13.97 0.08 2.11
CA ALA A 46 15.27 -0.57 2.18
C ALA A 46 15.44 -1.65 1.11
N TYR A 47 16.70 -1.98 0.86
CA TYR A 47 17.09 -3.12 0.04
C TYR A 47 18.29 -3.86 0.66
N TRP A 48 18.40 -5.13 0.32
CA TRP A 48 19.52 -5.99 0.70
C TRP A 48 20.07 -6.65 -0.54
N ASN A 49 21.37 -6.50 -0.75
CA ASN A 49 22.08 -7.19 -1.81
C ASN A 49 22.98 -8.29 -1.22
N LYS A 50 22.96 -9.47 -1.83
CA LYS A 50 23.78 -10.62 -1.43
C LYS A 50 25.28 -10.33 -1.38
N LYS A 51 25.77 -9.41 -2.21
CA LYS A 51 27.17 -8.98 -2.28
C LYS A 51 27.57 -8.18 -1.03
N ASP A 52 26.74 -7.22 -0.65
CA ASP A 52 27.08 -6.26 0.40
C ASP A 52 26.75 -6.81 1.79
N ARG A 53 25.84 -7.80 1.86
CA ARG A 53 25.39 -8.47 3.10
C ARG A 53 24.96 -7.49 4.20
N ASP A 54 24.48 -6.32 3.80
CA ASP A 54 24.06 -5.25 4.70
C ASP A 54 22.69 -4.68 4.28
N CYS A 55 22.03 -4.06 5.25
CA CYS A 55 20.78 -3.34 5.06
C CYS A 55 21.06 -1.94 4.52
N ASN A 56 20.60 -1.66 3.31
CA ASN A 56 20.79 -0.36 2.68
C ASN A 56 19.47 0.39 2.63
N LEU A 57 19.45 1.63 3.11
CA LEU A 57 18.27 2.49 3.02
C LEU A 57 18.18 3.12 1.64
N LEU A 58 16.98 3.14 1.08
CA LEU A 58 16.69 3.87 -0.15
C LEU A 58 16.47 5.35 0.18
N PRO A 59 16.87 6.27 -0.71
CA PRO A 59 16.67 7.69 -0.49
C PRO A 59 15.18 8.04 -0.46
N MET A 60 14.83 9.03 0.37
CA MET A 60 13.48 9.56 0.47
C MET A 60 13.46 11.07 0.15
N PRO A 61 12.35 11.60 -0.37
CA PRO A 61 12.18 13.04 -0.49
C PRO A 61 12.29 13.75 0.86
N ALA A 62 12.72 15.02 0.86
CA ALA A 62 12.79 15.81 2.08
C ALA A 62 11.43 15.91 2.78
N GLY A 63 11.42 15.83 4.11
CA GLY A 63 10.19 15.90 4.93
C GLY A 63 9.43 14.57 5.06
N ILE A 64 9.81 13.54 4.30
CA ILE A 64 9.28 12.18 4.47
C ILE A 64 10.01 11.47 5.60
N THR A 65 9.25 10.80 6.46
CA THR A 65 9.79 10.09 7.63
C THR A 65 9.72 8.58 7.49
N THR A 66 8.79 8.07 6.67
CA THR A 66 8.48 6.65 6.57
C THR A 66 8.20 6.23 5.13
N GLY A 67 8.37 4.95 4.85
CA GLY A 67 8.05 4.38 3.55
C GLY A 67 8.46 2.92 3.42
N ILE A 68 8.12 2.34 2.29
CA ILE A 68 8.41 0.94 1.97
C ILE A 68 8.63 0.76 0.47
N ALA A 69 9.67 0.01 0.11
CA ALA A 69 9.82 -0.53 -1.23
C ALA A 69 8.99 -1.79 -1.33
N VAL A 70 8.06 -1.82 -2.28
CA VAL A 70 7.04 -2.87 -2.38
C VAL A 70 7.37 -3.87 -3.47
N SER A 71 7.98 -3.43 -4.57
CA SER A 71 8.32 -4.27 -5.70
C SER A 71 9.66 -3.91 -6.31
N ILE A 72 10.32 -4.87 -6.94
CA ILE A 72 11.53 -4.68 -7.72
C ILE A 72 11.37 -5.33 -9.10
N THR A 73 11.90 -4.71 -10.16
CA THR A 73 11.87 -5.31 -11.50
C THR A 73 12.69 -6.59 -11.51
N HIS A 74 12.30 -7.53 -12.37
CA HIS A 74 12.97 -8.83 -12.49
C HIS A 74 14.49 -8.71 -12.73
N ASP A 75 14.91 -7.66 -13.43
CA ASP A 75 16.32 -7.36 -13.75
C ASP A 75 17.03 -6.50 -12.69
N GLY A 76 16.34 -6.19 -11.59
CA GLY A 76 16.86 -5.42 -10.46
C GLY A 76 17.12 -3.94 -10.74
N LYS A 77 16.79 -3.43 -11.93
CA LYS A 77 17.12 -2.04 -12.31
C LYS A 77 16.25 -0.99 -11.63
N TYR A 78 15.01 -1.34 -11.29
CA TYR A 78 14.09 -0.39 -10.67
C TYR A 78 13.34 -1.01 -9.51
N ALA A 79 13.18 -0.25 -8.43
CA ALA A 79 12.27 -0.59 -7.34
C ALA A 79 11.14 0.45 -7.28
N ALA A 80 9.96 0.03 -6.82
CA ALA A 80 8.82 0.92 -6.63
C ALA A 80 8.14 0.67 -5.28
N GLY A 81 7.51 1.69 -4.74
CA GLY A 81 6.89 1.62 -3.43
C GLY A 81 6.10 2.86 -3.07
N ARG A 82 5.98 3.11 -1.77
CA ARG A 82 5.28 4.27 -1.22
C ARG A 82 6.12 4.96 -0.16
N VAL A 83 5.89 6.26 0.00
CA VAL A 83 6.41 7.09 1.08
C VAL A 83 5.30 7.91 1.71
N GLU A 84 5.45 8.20 2.99
CA GLU A 84 4.45 8.87 3.82
C GLU A 84 5.09 9.89 4.77
N GLU A 85 4.42 11.02 4.91
CA GLU A 85 4.80 12.07 5.88
C GLU A 85 4.50 11.64 7.32
N ASN A 86 3.45 10.84 7.54
CA ASN A 86 3.03 10.35 8.86
C ASN A 86 2.38 8.95 8.79
N ALA A 87 3.16 7.89 9.06
CA ALA A 87 2.64 6.52 9.08
C ALA A 87 1.84 6.16 10.35
N ASN A 88 1.83 7.02 11.37
CA ASN A 88 1.09 6.78 12.62
C ASN A 88 -0.39 7.17 12.52
N ASP A 89 -0.77 7.92 11.48
CA ASP A 89 -2.15 8.32 11.23
C ASP A 89 -2.49 8.06 9.77
N ALA A 90 -2.98 6.84 9.50
CA ALA A 90 -3.39 6.41 8.16
C ALA A 90 -4.54 7.25 7.56
N PHE A 91 -5.25 8.06 8.36
CA PHE A 91 -6.33 8.92 7.89
C PHE A 91 -5.85 10.33 7.53
N SER A 92 -4.68 10.75 8.02
CA SER A 92 -3.99 11.98 7.61
C SER A 92 -2.74 11.73 6.74
N SER A 93 -2.39 10.47 6.49
CA SER A 93 -1.21 10.11 5.70
C SER A 93 -1.38 10.51 4.23
N SER A 94 -0.46 11.33 3.74
CA SER A 94 -0.29 11.69 2.34
C SER A 94 0.54 10.63 1.62
N SER A 95 0.01 9.40 1.48
CA SER A 95 0.73 8.32 0.81
C SER A 95 0.91 8.64 -0.67
N ARG A 96 2.16 8.57 -1.14
CA ARG A 96 2.53 8.82 -2.55
C ARG A 96 3.43 7.71 -3.07
N GLY A 97 3.19 7.33 -4.31
CA GLY A 97 4.04 6.38 -5.04
C GLY A 97 5.42 6.98 -5.28
N ILE A 98 6.43 6.13 -5.23
CA ILE A 98 7.83 6.49 -5.49
C ILE A 98 8.52 5.35 -6.23
N MET A 99 9.52 5.70 -7.05
CA MET A 99 10.32 4.75 -7.80
C MET A 99 11.80 5.10 -7.61
N TRP A 100 12.62 4.07 -7.53
CA TRP A 100 14.07 4.16 -7.40
C TRP A 100 14.76 3.51 -8.59
N ASP A 101 15.75 4.19 -9.15
CA ASP A 101 16.74 3.64 -10.06
C ASP A 101 17.83 2.97 -9.22
N MET A 102 18.03 1.68 -9.44
CA MET A 102 18.94 0.81 -8.70
C MET A 102 20.21 0.48 -9.50
N THR A 103 20.37 1.04 -10.71
CA THR A 103 21.45 0.66 -11.65
C THR A 103 22.83 1.21 -11.30
N GLY A 104 22.88 2.25 -10.45
CA GLY A 104 24.10 2.87 -9.99
C GLY A 104 24.75 2.18 -8.78
N SER A 105 25.87 2.74 -8.32
CA SER A 105 26.47 2.35 -7.03
C SER A 105 25.61 2.73 -5.84
N GLU A 106 24.74 3.74 -6.01
CA GLU A 106 23.77 4.18 -5.02
C GLU A 106 22.41 4.36 -5.69
N PRO A 107 21.31 3.89 -5.08
CA PRO A 107 19.97 4.11 -5.61
C PRO A 107 19.58 5.58 -5.63
N LYS A 108 18.76 5.96 -6.61
CA LYS A 108 18.28 7.34 -6.78
C LYS A 108 16.78 7.39 -7.00
N ILE A 109 16.12 8.43 -6.50
CA ILE A 109 14.71 8.65 -6.77
C ILE A 109 14.52 9.02 -8.24
N VAL A 110 13.58 8.37 -8.90
CA VAL A 110 13.16 8.69 -10.28
C VAL A 110 12.02 9.69 -10.23
N GLU A 111 12.15 10.79 -10.97
CA GLU A 111 11.06 11.76 -11.13
C GLU A 111 10.03 11.23 -12.13
N LEU A 112 8.80 11.00 -11.65
CA LEU A 112 7.69 10.51 -12.47
C LEU A 112 6.62 11.60 -12.60
N LYS A 113 6.64 12.32 -13.73
CA LYS A 113 5.79 13.50 -13.96
C LYS A 113 4.28 13.22 -14.02
N ASN A 114 3.89 11.97 -14.28
CA ASN A 114 2.51 11.56 -14.51
C ASN A 114 2.02 10.54 -13.47
N LEU A 115 2.49 10.64 -12.22
CA LEU A 115 2.01 9.77 -11.15
C LEU A 115 0.52 9.99 -10.89
N PRO A 116 -0.29 8.92 -10.79
CA PRO A 116 -1.67 9.04 -10.34
C PRO A 116 -1.74 9.65 -8.93
N GLU A 117 -2.66 10.59 -8.75
CA GLU A 117 -2.98 11.09 -7.42
C GLU A 117 -3.94 10.13 -6.71
N MET A 118 -3.61 9.77 -5.47
CA MET A 118 -4.54 9.01 -4.63
C MET A 118 -5.76 9.87 -4.33
N PRO A 119 -6.99 9.33 -4.42
CA PRO A 119 -8.20 10.10 -4.19
C PRO A 119 -8.22 10.59 -2.75
N SER A 120 -8.42 11.89 -2.55
CA SER A 120 -8.58 12.43 -1.20
C SER A 120 -9.86 11.89 -0.54
N THR A 121 -9.83 11.77 0.79
CA THR A 121 -10.97 11.32 1.61
C THR A 121 -12.25 12.12 1.34
N LYS A 122 -12.14 13.40 0.98
CA LYS A 122 -13.27 14.26 0.56
C LYS A 122 -13.98 13.74 -0.70
N VAL A 123 -13.23 13.24 -1.68
CA VAL A 123 -13.77 12.68 -2.93
C VAL A 123 -14.46 11.32 -2.68
N LEU A 124 -13.90 10.50 -1.79
CA LEU A 124 -14.51 9.21 -1.43
C LEU A 124 -15.84 9.40 -0.67
N GLN A 125 -15.92 10.36 0.25
CA GLN A 125 -17.18 10.68 0.94
C GLN A 125 -18.25 11.19 -0.03
N ALA A 126 -17.89 12.05 -0.98
CA ALA A 126 -18.81 12.56 -2.00
C ALA A 126 -19.35 11.45 -2.94
N ARG A 127 -18.52 10.46 -3.31
CA ARG A 127 -18.97 9.31 -4.11
C ARG A 127 -19.90 8.36 -3.34
N SER A 128 -19.65 8.19 -2.04
CA SER A 128 -20.51 7.39 -1.16
C SER A 128 -21.90 8.01 -0.97
N THR A 129 -21.97 9.34 -0.77
CA THR A 129 -23.25 10.05 -0.70
C THR A 129 -23.99 10.05 -2.04
N PHE A 130 -23.28 10.17 -3.17
CA PHE A 130 -23.89 10.07 -4.50
C PHE A 130 -24.51 8.69 -4.79
N ARG A 131 -23.86 7.59 -4.38
CA ARG A 131 -24.46 6.25 -4.46
C ARG A 131 -25.66 6.06 -3.53
N LYS A 132 -25.66 6.67 -2.34
CA LYS A 132 -26.83 6.66 -1.44
C LYS A 132 -27.99 7.51 -1.95
N HIS A 133 -27.71 8.53 -2.77
CA HIS A 133 -28.68 9.48 -3.32
C HIS A 133 -28.86 9.32 -4.82
N LEU A 134 -28.70 8.11 -5.39
CA LEU A 134 -29.30 7.86 -6.70
C LEU A 134 -30.80 8.15 -6.55
N PRO A 135 -31.36 9.19 -7.16
CA PRO A 135 -32.80 9.32 -7.17
C PRO A 135 -33.33 8.09 -7.92
N LYS A 136 -34.40 7.50 -7.40
CA LYS A 136 -35.22 6.49 -8.08
C LYS A 136 -35.87 7.08 -9.34
N LEU A 137 -35.06 7.48 -10.31
CA LEU A 137 -35.44 8.02 -11.61
C LEU A 137 -34.74 7.10 -12.61
N LEU A 138 -35.38 6.11 -13.25
CA LEU A 138 -36.68 6.07 -13.95
C LEU A 138 -37.08 4.58 -14.22
N PRO A 139 -38.28 4.24 -14.76
CA PRO A 139 -39.55 4.96 -14.80
C PRO A 139 -40.71 4.19 -14.14
N MET A 140 -41.71 4.93 -13.66
CA MET A 140 -43.08 4.43 -13.52
C MET A 140 -43.66 4.17 -14.92
N VAL A 141 -43.52 2.96 -15.45
CA VAL A 141 -44.51 2.37 -16.38
C VAL A 141 -44.51 0.85 -16.19
N ALA A 142 -45.26 0.39 -15.19
CA ALA A 142 -45.66 -1.01 -15.10
C ALA A 142 -47.07 -1.06 -14.53
N THR A 143 -48.04 -0.68 -15.36
CA THR A 143 -49.45 -1.00 -15.10
C THR A 143 -50.16 -1.16 -16.44
N SER A 144 -51.02 -2.18 -16.53
CA SER A 144 -51.86 -2.58 -17.69
C SER A 144 -51.19 -3.66 -18.57
N LEU A 145 -51.59 -4.94 -18.63
CA LEU A 145 -52.77 -5.66 -18.16
C LEU A 145 -52.38 -7.09 -17.74
N TYR A 146 -52.77 -7.49 -16.53
CA TYR A 146 -53.05 -8.90 -16.23
C TYR A 146 -54.57 -9.04 -16.33
N THR A 147 -55.06 -9.66 -17.41
CA THR A 147 -56.44 -10.15 -17.45
C THR A 147 -56.44 -11.56 -18.02
N ALA A 148 -56.54 -12.49 -17.07
CA ALA A 148 -57.15 -13.82 -17.15
C ALA A 148 -56.90 -14.69 -18.40
N THR A 149 -56.09 -15.74 -18.22
CA THR A 149 -56.36 -17.03 -18.86
C THR A 149 -56.63 -18.06 -17.77
N LYS A 150 -57.92 -18.32 -17.53
CA LYS A 150 -58.39 -19.44 -16.72
C LYS A 150 -58.10 -20.73 -17.51
N ALA A 151 -57.47 -21.69 -16.86
CA ALA A 151 -57.12 -22.99 -17.42
C ALA A 151 -58.35 -23.77 -17.92
N MET A 152 -58.23 -24.35 -19.12
CA MET A 152 -58.97 -25.54 -19.56
C MET A 152 -58.08 -26.75 -19.31
N VAL A 153 -58.53 -27.70 -18.47
CA VAL A 153 -58.20 -29.12 -18.60
C VAL A 153 -59.51 -29.88 -18.38
N LEU A 154 -59.93 -30.56 -19.46
CA LEU A 154 -60.91 -31.65 -19.59
C LEU A 154 -62.26 -31.53 -18.87
#